data_AF-A0A8X7VJG3-F1
#
_entry.id   AF-A0A8X7VJG3-F1
#
_cell.length_a   1.000
_cell.length_b   1.000
_cell.length_c   1.000
_cell.angle_alpha   90.00
_cell.angle_beta   90.00
_cell.angle_gamma   90.00
#
_symmetry.space_group_name_H-M   'P 1'
#
loop_
_entity.id
_entity.type
_entity.pdbx_description
1 polymer ?
#
loop_
_entity_poly.entity_id
_entity_poly.type
_entity_poly.pdbx_seq_one_letter_code
_entity_poly.pdbx_strand_id
1 'polypeptide(L)'
;MDVAVSWHEPLLKAASKEAAHDSMVHSFRHGFSGFAAKLTKSQAKDIAALPEVIHVIPDSFYKLATTRTWDYLGLSAADPKNLLNDANMGEQVIIGVIDTGVWPESEVFNDNGFGPVPSHWKGGCESGEDFNSSHCNKNS
;
A
#
# COMPACT_ATOMS: atom_id res chain seq x y z
N MET A 1 5.53 24.73 -0.07
CA MET A 1 5.99 23.65 0.82
C MET A 1 4.77 22.95 1.38
N ASP A 2 4.76 21.63 1.35
CA ASP A 2 3.70 20.81 1.93
C ASP A 2 3.61 21.05 3.44
N VAL A 3 2.41 21.25 3.99
CA VAL A 3 2.23 21.57 5.41
C VAL A 3 2.82 20.45 6.28
N ALA A 4 2.67 19.19 5.88
CA ALA A 4 3.22 18.06 6.62
C ALA A 4 4.76 18.08 6.65
N VAL A 5 5.40 18.46 5.55
CA VAL A 5 6.86 18.62 5.47
C VAL A 5 7.33 19.70 6.45
N SER A 6 6.58 20.81 6.55
CA SER A 6 6.93 21.90 7.48
C SER A 6 6.90 21.51 8.96
N TRP A 7 6.10 20.50 9.35
CA TRP A 7 6.04 19.98 10.72
C TRP A 7 7.11 18.91 11.01
N HIS A 8 7.52 18.13 10.00
CA HIS A 8 8.50 17.05 10.19
C HIS A 8 9.96 17.52 10.05
N GLU A 9 10.24 18.52 9.21
CA GLU A 9 11.59 19.05 9.00
C GLU A 9 12.32 19.45 10.32
N PRO A 10 11.66 20.14 11.28
CA PRO A 10 12.32 20.51 12.54
C PRO A 10 12.77 19.32 13.39
N LEU A 11 12.09 18.17 13.29
CA LEU A 11 12.40 16.98 14.08
C LEU A 11 13.70 16.30 13.65
N LEU A 12 14.13 16.50 12.40
CA LEU A 12 15.35 15.89 11.86
C LEU A 12 16.64 16.42 12.50
N LYS A 13 16.59 17.55 13.22
CA LYS A 13 17.77 18.21 13.84
C LYS A 13 18.96 18.31 12.88
N ALA A 14 18.71 18.53 11.60
CA ALA A 14 19.76 18.61 10.58
C ALA A 14 20.55 19.92 10.70
N ALA A 15 21.77 19.93 10.14
CA ALA A 15 22.66 21.10 10.18
C ALA A 15 22.14 22.30 9.36
N SER A 16 21.24 22.07 8.39
CA SER A 16 20.54 23.10 7.62
C SER A 16 19.17 22.58 7.17
N LYS A 17 18.33 23.48 6.63
CA LYS A 17 17.03 23.10 6.05
C LYS A 17 17.20 22.25 4.81
N GLU A 18 18.19 22.55 3.99
CA GLU A 18 18.53 21.79 2.80
C GLU A 18 18.96 20.38 3.17
N ALA A 19 19.77 20.22 4.22
CA ALA A 19 20.16 18.91 4.73
C ALA A 19 18.96 18.13 5.30
N ALA A 20 18.02 18.80 5.97
CA ALA A 20 16.78 18.17 6.44
C ALA A 20 15.96 17.66 5.25
N HIS A 21 15.75 18.52 4.25
CA HIS A 21 15.01 18.20 3.04
C HIS A 21 15.63 17.03 2.27
N ASP A 22 16.95 17.04 2.06
CA ASP A 22 17.67 15.97 1.34
C ASP A 22 17.68 14.63 2.09
N SER A 23 17.61 14.67 3.42
CA SER A 23 17.52 13.46 4.23
C SER A 23 16.11 12.86 4.23
N MET A 24 15.07 13.65 3.97
CA MET A 24 13.68 13.23 4.02
C MET A 24 13.30 12.49 2.75
N VAL A 25 12.92 11.22 2.89
CA VAL A 25 12.45 10.38 1.78
C VAL A 25 10.95 10.59 1.57
N HIS A 26 10.19 10.66 2.66
CA HIS A 26 8.75 10.84 2.58
C HIS A 26 8.18 11.45 3.86
N SER A 27 7.05 12.16 3.74
CA SER A 27 6.32 12.79 4.84
C SER A 27 4.88 12.26 4.85
N PHE A 28 4.57 11.40 5.83
CA PHE A 28 3.27 10.78 6.01
C PHE A 28 2.33 11.71 6.79
N ARG A 29 1.14 11.93 6.26
CA ARG A 29 0.14 12.86 6.83
C ARG A 29 -1.25 12.25 7.01
N HIS A 30 -1.51 11.12 6.37
CA HIS A 30 -2.80 10.43 6.41
C HIS A 30 -2.63 9.10 7.14
N GLY A 31 -3.58 8.76 8.02
CA GLY A 31 -3.52 7.58 8.89
C GLY A 31 -2.63 7.77 10.13
N PHE A 32 -1.45 8.38 9.97
CA PHE A 32 -0.57 8.79 11.07
C PHE A 32 0.29 9.98 10.66
N SER A 33 0.84 10.69 11.65
CA SER A 33 1.86 11.74 11.44
C SER A 33 3.24 11.12 11.61
N GLY A 34 4.07 11.16 10.56
CA GLY A 34 5.44 10.65 10.63
C GLY A 34 6.20 10.89 9.34
N PHE A 35 7.48 10.52 9.31
CA PHE A 35 8.33 10.68 8.13
C PHE A 35 9.31 9.52 7.99
N ALA A 36 9.73 9.24 6.76
CA ALA A 36 10.86 8.37 6.45
C ALA A 36 12.06 9.23 6.09
N ALA A 37 13.23 8.94 6.67
CA ALA A 37 14.44 9.70 6.42
C ALA A 37 15.70 8.83 6.48
N LYS A 38 16.72 9.25 5.73
CA LYS A 38 18.06 8.66 5.78
C LYS A 38 18.82 9.25 6.97
N LEU A 39 19.09 8.43 7.97
CA LEU A 39 19.70 8.84 9.22
C LEU A 39 20.88 7.92 9.59
N THR A 40 21.87 8.48 10.26
CA THR A 40 22.87 7.69 10.99
C THR A 40 22.27 7.11 12.27
N LYS A 41 22.91 6.07 12.83
CA LYS A 41 22.46 5.44 14.08
C LYS A 41 22.39 6.42 15.26
N SER A 42 23.31 7.40 15.33
CA SER A 42 23.30 8.43 16.37
C SER A 42 22.11 9.39 16.17
N GLN A 43 21.90 9.89 14.95
CA GLN A 43 20.75 10.74 14.64
C GLN A 43 19.42 10.06 14.96
N ALA A 44 19.26 8.79 14.59
CA ALA A 44 18.06 8.02 14.91
C ALA A 44 17.82 7.91 16.42
N LYS A 45 18.88 7.77 17.23
CA LYS A 45 18.80 7.74 18.69
C LYS A 45 18.42 9.12 19.27
N ASP A 46 18.98 10.19 18.72
CA ASP A 46 18.69 11.57 19.16
C ASP A 46 17.26 12.03 18.83
N ILE A 47 16.70 11.49 17.74
CA ILE A 47 15.31 11.70 17.34
C ILE A 47 14.38 10.83 18.19
N ALA A 48 14.72 9.56 18.46
CA ALA A 48 13.93 8.69 19.32
C ALA A 48 13.79 9.20 20.78
N ALA A 49 14.69 10.08 21.22
CA ALA A 49 14.65 10.71 22.54
C ALA A 49 13.76 11.97 22.60
N LEU A 50 13.23 12.44 21.47
CA LEU A 50 12.34 13.60 21.43
C LEU A 50 10.96 13.23 22.00
N PRO A 51 10.37 14.07 22.88
CA PRO A 51 9.04 13.82 23.44
C PRO A 51 7.93 13.80 22.38
N GLU A 52 8.15 14.43 21.22
CA GLU A 52 7.24 14.43 20.08
C GLU A 52 7.30 13.13 19.25
N VAL A 53 8.32 12.28 19.47
CA VAL A 53 8.55 11.06 18.69
C VAL A 53 8.13 9.84 19.49
N ILE A 54 7.08 9.15 19.03
CA ILE A 54 6.54 7.97 19.70
C ILE A 54 7.43 6.73 19.46
N HIS A 55 7.87 6.51 18.21
CA HIS A 55 8.71 5.39 17.83
C HIS A 55 9.61 5.72 16.64
N VAL A 56 10.79 5.09 16.60
CA VAL A 56 11.69 5.06 15.44
C VAL A 56 11.96 3.60 15.09
N ILE A 57 11.68 3.23 13.84
CA ILE A 57 11.80 1.86 13.35
C ILE A 57 12.77 1.87 12.15
N PRO A 58 13.82 1.00 12.14
CA PRO A 58 14.68 0.87 10.98
C PRO A 58 13.91 0.35 9.76
N ASP A 59 14.08 1.01 8.62
CA ASP A 59 13.51 0.54 7.36
C ASP A 59 14.18 -0.77 6.91
N SER A 60 13.42 -1.68 6.30
CA SER A 60 13.86 -3.02 5.93
C SER A 60 13.15 -3.50 4.67
N PHE A 61 13.88 -4.17 3.79
CA PHE A 61 13.30 -4.81 2.62
C PHE A 61 12.56 -6.09 3.00
N TYR A 62 11.31 -6.19 2.59
CA TYR A 62 10.51 -7.41 2.72
C TYR A 62 10.62 -8.23 1.43
N LYS A 63 10.66 -9.56 1.58
CA LYS A 63 10.57 -10.48 0.45
C LYS A 63 9.13 -10.96 0.31
N LEU A 64 8.65 -11.02 -0.93
CA LEU A 64 7.35 -11.59 -1.23
C LEU A 64 7.32 -13.06 -0.79
N ALA A 65 6.31 -13.42 0.00
CA ALA A 65 6.03 -14.78 0.39
C ALA A 65 4.68 -15.17 -0.23
N THR A 66 4.71 -15.80 -1.41
CA THR A 66 3.49 -16.33 -2.03
C THR A 66 3.44 -17.85 -1.82
N THR A 67 2.39 -18.33 -1.15
CA THR A 67 2.12 -19.77 -0.97
C THR A 67 0.85 -20.17 -1.71
N ARG A 68 0.82 -21.41 -2.22
CA ARG A 68 -0.36 -22.06 -2.81
C ARG A 68 -1.33 -22.43 -1.69
N THR A 69 -2.32 -21.56 -1.46
CA THR A 69 -3.13 -21.60 -0.22
C THR A 69 -4.53 -22.18 -0.44
N TRP A 70 -5.06 -22.16 -1.67
CA TRP A 70 -6.45 -22.57 -1.95
C TRP A 70 -6.72 -24.05 -1.67
N ASP A 71 -5.89 -24.95 -2.19
CA ASP A 71 -6.03 -26.40 -1.97
C ASP A 71 -5.87 -26.77 -0.48
N TYR A 72 -4.96 -26.08 0.21
CA TYR A 72 -4.74 -26.27 1.64
C TYR A 72 -5.96 -25.86 2.48
N LEU A 73 -6.67 -24.81 2.07
CA LEU A 73 -7.89 -24.34 2.71
C LEU A 73 -9.15 -25.11 2.29
N GLY A 74 -9.04 -26.07 1.36
CA GLY A 74 -10.18 -26.84 0.84
C GLY A 74 -11.16 -25.99 0.02
N LEU A 75 -10.70 -24.88 -0.56
CA LEU A 75 -11.53 -23.98 -1.36
C LEU A 75 -11.52 -24.45 -2.82
N SER A 76 -12.67 -24.88 -3.33
CA SER A 76 -12.80 -25.41 -4.70
C SER A 76 -14.12 -24.98 -5.33
N ALA A 77 -14.08 -24.34 -6.51
CA ALA A 77 -15.30 -23.97 -7.22
C ALA A 77 -16.19 -25.18 -7.59
N ALA A 78 -15.64 -26.39 -7.63
CA ALA A 78 -16.38 -27.62 -7.91
C ALA A 78 -17.21 -28.13 -6.71
N ASP A 79 -16.91 -27.69 -5.49
CA ASP A 79 -17.65 -28.08 -4.30
C ASP A 79 -18.67 -26.99 -3.92
N PRO A 80 -19.98 -27.24 -4.09
CA PRO A 80 -21.02 -26.26 -3.78
C PRO A 80 -21.17 -25.99 -2.28
N LYS A 81 -20.54 -26.77 -1.39
CA LYS A 81 -20.70 -26.69 0.07
C LYS A 81 -19.51 -26.04 0.78
N ASN A 82 -18.74 -25.21 0.09
CA ASN A 82 -17.62 -24.49 0.70
C ASN A 82 -17.86 -22.98 0.78
N LEU A 83 -16.93 -22.32 1.47
CA LEU A 83 -16.96 -20.88 1.75
C LEU A 83 -17.08 -20.01 0.50
N LEU A 84 -16.55 -20.44 -0.65
CA LEU A 84 -16.64 -19.66 -1.88
C LEU A 84 -18.11 -19.47 -2.28
N ASN A 85 -18.95 -20.51 -2.16
CA ASN A 85 -20.36 -20.40 -2.48
C ASN A 85 -21.14 -19.64 -1.39
N ASP A 86 -20.85 -19.91 -0.11
CA ASP A 86 -21.51 -19.23 1.01
C ASP A 86 -21.26 -17.72 1.01
N ALA A 87 -20.07 -17.30 0.58
CA ALA A 87 -19.67 -15.90 0.44
C ALA A 87 -20.01 -15.30 -0.93
N ASN A 88 -20.78 -16.00 -1.77
CA ASN A 88 -21.12 -15.58 -3.13
C ASN A 88 -19.87 -15.14 -3.93
N MET A 89 -18.83 -15.96 -3.88
CA MET A 89 -17.52 -15.76 -4.51
C MET A 89 -16.81 -14.45 -4.10
N GLY A 90 -17.23 -13.82 -3.00
CA GLY A 90 -16.71 -12.52 -2.58
C GLY A 90 -17.32 -11.31 -3.31
N GLU A 91 -18.49 -11.47 -3.94
CA GLU A 91 -19.16 -10.36 -4.62
C GLU A 91 -19.30 -9.13 -3.70
N GLN A 92 -19.10 -7.94 -4.26
CA GLN A 92 -19.14 -6.65 -3.57
C GLN A 92 -18.06 -6.41 -2.51
N VAL A 93 -17.13 -7.35 -2.30
CA VAL A 93 -15.93 -7.15 -1.47
C VAL A 93 -14.81 -6.59 -2.34
N ILE A 94 -14.06 -5.62 -1.81
CA ILE A 94 -12.91 -5.02 -2.48
C ILE A 94 -11.65 -5.36 -1.68
N ILE A 95 -10.70 -6.03 -2.33
CA ILE A 95 -9.43 -6.43 -1.73
C ILE A 95 -8.33 -5.53 -2.30
N GLY A 96 -7.74 -4.68 -1.46
CA GLY A 96 -6.57 -3.90 -1.83
C GLY A 96 -5.29 -4.74 -1.74
N VAL A 97 -4.52 -4.78 -2.81
CA VAL A 97 -3.24 -5.50 -2.87
C VAL A 97 -2.10 -4.49 -3.00
N ILE A 98 -1.16 -4.50 -2.06
CA ILE A 98 0.08 -3.71 -2.13
C ILE A 98 1.16 -4.62 -2.68
N ASP A 99 1.44 -4.50 -3.98
CA ASP A 99 2.42 -5.31 -4.72
C ASP A 99 3.31 -4.41 -5.60
N THR A 100 4.14 -5.06 -6.40
CA THR A 100 5.02 -4.52 -7.44
C THR A 100 4.31 -4.12 -8.72
N GLY A 101 3.04 -4.49 -8.90
CA GLY A 101 2.23 -4.10 -10.05
C GLY A 101 1.20 -5.16 -10.43
N VAL A 102 0.60 -4.99 -11.60
CA VAL A 102 -0.39 -5.90 -12.20
C VAL A 102 -0.12 -6.05 -13.69
N TRP A 103 -0.48 -7.20 -14.24
CA TRP A 103 -0.42 -7.49 -15.68
C TRP A 103 -1.85 -7.51 -16.23
N PRO A 104 -2.45 -6.34 -16.57
CA PRO A 104 -3.90 -6.20 -16.76
C PRO A 104 -4.47 -7.05 -17.91
N GLU A 105 -3.66 -7.41 -18.89
CA GLU A 105 -4.04 -8.26 -20.02
C GLU A 105 -4.09 -9.76 -19.69
N SER A 106 -3.69 -10.16 -18.48
CA SER A 106 -3.75 -11.56 -18.06
C SER A 106 -5.21 -12.02 -17.91
N GLU A 107 -5.52 -13.23 -18.37
CA GLU A 107 -6.88 -13.80 -18.33
C GLU A 107 -7.46 -13.86 -16.91
N VAL A 108 -6.61 -13.93 -15.87
CA VAL A 108 -7.07 -13.92 -14.47
C VAL A 108 -7.75 -12.61 -14.06
N PHE A 109 -7.51 -11.52 -14.80
CA PHE A 109 -8.14 -10.21 -14.61
C PHE A 109 -9.31 -9.96 -15.58
N ASN A 110 -9.73 -10.96 -16.36
CA ASN A 110 -10.94 -10.87 -17.15
C ASN A 110 -12.17 -10.64 -16.24
N ASP A 111 -13.11 -9.80 -16.67
CA ASP A 111 -14.29 -9.40 -15.91
C ASP A 111 -15.60 -10.03 -16.44
N ASN A 112 -15.47 -11.05 -17.29
CA ASN A 112 -16.57 -11.90 -17.71
C ASN A 112 -17.24 -12.56 -16.49
N GLY A 113 -18.56 -12.39 -16.37
CA GLY A 113 -19.34 -12.89 -15.23
C GLY A 113 -19.36 -11.99 -14.00
N PHE A 114 -18.60 -10.88 -13.98
CA PHE A 114 -18.66 -9.92 -12.88
C PHE A 114 -19.87 -8.98 -13.01
N GLY A 115 -20.52 -8.73 -11.88
CA GLY A 115 -21.54 -7.69 -11.71
C GLY A 115 -20.97 -6.27 -11.82
N PRO A 116 -21.79 -5.23 -11.61
CA PRO A 116 -21.31 -3.84 -11.65
C PRO A 116 -20.32 -3.57 -10.51
N VAL A 117 -19.38 -2.65 -10.77
CA VAL A 117 -18.45 -2.14 -9.74
C VAL A 117 -19.25 -1.63 -8.53
N PRO A 118 -18.89 -1.99 -7.29
CA PRO A 118 -19.63 -1.58 -6.10
C PRO A 118 -19.76 -0.05 -6.03
N SER A 119 -20.97 0.46 -5.80
CA SER A 119 -21.25 1.92 -5.83
C SER A 119 -20.49 2.73 -4.77
N HIS A 120 -20.05 2.05 -3.71
CA HIS A 120 -19.25 2.60 -2.64
C HIS A 120 -17.75 2.66 -2.97
N TRP A 121 -17.29 2.02 -4.05
CA TRP A 121 -15.92 2.17 -4.54
C TRP A 121 -15.67 3.61 -5.01
N LYS A 122 -14.53 4.16 -4.62
CA LYS A 122 -14.08 5.52 -4.95
C LYS A 122 -12.64 5.57 -5.46
N GLY A 123 -12.01 4.41 -5.70
CA GLY A 123 -10.69 4.37 -6.30
C GLY A 123 -10.73 4.73 -7.78
N GLY A 124 -9.57 5.12 -8.31
CA GLY A 124 -9.39 5.49 -9.71
C GLY A 124 -8.39 4.59 -10.42
N CYS A 125 -8.46 4.58 -11.75
CA CYS A 125 -7.48 3.95 -12.61
C CYS A 125 -6.44 4.99 -13.02
N GLU A 126 -5.38 5.11 -12.22
CA GLU A 126 -4.33 6.12 -12.44
C GLU A 126 -3.40 5.68 -13.57
N SER A 127 -3.24 6.54 -14.59
CA SER A 127 -2.32 6.28 -15.71
C SER A 127 -0.85 6.40 -15.28
N GLY A 128 0.01 5.59 -15.88
CA GLY A 128 1.44 5.53 -15.62
C GLY A 128 2.25 5.10 -16.85
N GLU A 129 3.47 4.66 -16.63
CA GLU A 129 4.30 4.07 -17.68
C GLU A 129 3.65 2.76 -18.17
N ASP A 130 3.43 2.65 -19.47
CA ASP A 130 2.77 1.51 -20.13
C ASP A 130 1.40 1.10 -19.54
N PHE A 131 0.75 2.00 -18.78
CA PHE A 131 -0.54 1.75 -18.16
C PHE A 131 -1.48 2.96 -18.33
N ASN A 132 -2.69 2.73 -18.81
CA ASN A 132 -3.69 3.79 -18.97
C ASN A 132 -5.05 3.37 -18.41
N SER A 133 -5.99 4.33 -18.34
CA SER A 133 -7.30 4.14 -17.71
C SER A 133 -8.16 3.02 -18.31
N SER A 134 -7.90 2.59 -19.55
CA SER A 134 -8.63 1.47 -20.17
C SER A 134 -8.13 0.09 -19.70
N HIS A 135 -7.07 0.02 -18.91
CA HIS A 135 -6.57 -1.23 -18.35
C HIS A 135 -7.33 -1.68 -17.10
N CYS A 136 -8.10 -0.78 -16.46
CA CYS A 136 -9.00 -1.19 -15.39
C CYS A 136 -10.38 -1.58 -15.93
N ASN A 137 -10.99 -2.58 -15.31
CA ASN A 137 -12.28 -3.16 -15.68
C ASN A 137 -13.11 -3.45 -14.41
N LYS A 138 -14.14 -4.31 -14.46
CA LYS A 138 -14.97 -4.57 -13.26
C LYS A 138 -14.29 -5.48 -12.21
N ASN A 139 -13.21 -6.18 -12.58
CA ASN A 139 -12.44 -7.09 -11.73
C ASN A 139 -11.23 -6.38 -11.09
N SER A 140 -10.53 -5.53 -11.83
CA SER A 140 -9.30 -4.84 -11.38
C SER A 140 -9.19 -3.41 -11.87
#